data_AF-A0A7Z9FYE2-F1
#
_entry.id   AF-A0A7Z9FYE2-F1
#
_cell.length_a   1.000
_cell.length_b   1.000
_cell.length_c   1.000
_cell.angle_alpha   90.00
_cell.angle_beta   90.00
_cell.angle_gamma   90.00
#
_symmetry.space_group_name_H-M   'P 1'
#
loop_
_entity.id
_entity.type
_entity.pdbx_description
1 polymer ?
#
loop_
_entity_poly.entity_id
_entity_poly.type
_entity_poly.pdbx_seq_one_letter_code
_entity_poly.pdbx_strand_id
1 'polypeptide(L)'
;RLGFCCLDRCRGIGLAWGKKKVKPGVWTHITGIYDSKKIHLYINGELDVSSPKEGKVTQVAVPLGLGKYGGETYVGGMDEVFLYNRALSVDELKTIMKSFDVALTVSSRDKLATCWASLKQIDRIF
;
A
#
# COMPACT_ATOMS: atom_id res chain seq x y z
N ARG A 1 8.43 -8.00 13.04
CA ARG A 1 9.31 -7.89 11.85
C ARG A 1 8.39 -7.74 10.65
N LEU A 2 8.66 -6.85 9.70
CA LEU A 2 7.80 -6.65 8.53
C LEU A 2 8.43 -7.34 7.32
N GLY A 3 7.60 -8.05 6.56
CA GLY A 3 8.00 -8.74 5.35
C GLY A 3 7.14 -8.29 4.18
N PHE A 4 7.77 -8.08 3.03
CA PHE A 4 7.09 -7.91 1.76
C PHE A 4 7.33 -9.15 0.90
N CYS A 5 6.24 -9.74 0.43
CA CYS A 5 6.24 -10.91 -0.42
C CYS A 5 5.63 -10.53 -1.76
N CYS A 6 6.42 -10.65 -2.84
CA CYS A 6 5.98 -10.25 -4.17
C CYS A 6 5.36 -11.40 -4.98
N LEU A 7 4.95 -12.53 -4.36
CA LEU A 7 4.05 -13.60 -4.86
C LEU A 7 4.12 -14.86 -3.98
N ASP A 8 3.04 -15.65 -3.98
CA ASP A 8 2.77 -16.76 -3.05
C ASP A 8 3.77 -17.94 -3.08
N ARG A 9 3.74 -18.67 -1.96
CA ARG A 9 4.48 -19.87 -1.56
C ARG A 9 5.21 -20.61 -2.69
N CYS A 10 6.53 -20.64 -2.53
CA CYS A 10 7.49 -21.58 -3.12
C CYS A 10 7.87 -21.44 -4.60
N ARG A 11 7.28 -20.56 -5.41
CA ARG A 11 7.80 -20.27 -6.79
C ARG A 11 7.72 -18.81 -7.25
N GLY A 12 7.42 -17.88 -6.34
CA GLY A 12 7.50 -16.43 -6.57
C GLY A 12 8.89 -15.85 -6.27
N ILE A 13 9.13 -14.62 -6.73
CA ILE A 13 10.42 -13.92 -6.78
C ILE A 13 10.95 -13.52 -5.38
N GLY A 14 10.73 -14.28 -4.30
CA GLY A 14 11.41 -14.08 -3.01
C GLY A 14 10.79 -13.04 -2.07
N LEU A 15 11.42 -12.90 -0.90
CA LEU A 15 10.95 -12.12 0.25
C LEU A 15 11.96 -11.01 0.56
N ALA A 16 11.46 -9.83 0.91
CA ALA A 16 12.27 -8.78 1.52
C ALA A 16 11.80 -8.54 2.96
N TRP A 17 12.73 -8.67 3.91
CA TRP A 17 12.47 -8.44 5.33
C TRP A 17 13.06 -7.12 5.77
N GLY A 18 12.25 -6.26 6.40
CA GLY A 18 12.74 -5.00 6.95
C GLY A 18 13.70 -5.20 8.12
N LYS A 19 14.68 -4.29 8.22
CA LYS A 19 15.64 -4.20 9.32
C LYS A 19 15.17 -3.24 10.41
N LYS A 20 14.46 -2.15 10.04
CA LYS A 20 13.92 -1.18 10.97
C LYS A 20 12.84 -1.84 11.86
N LYS A 21 12.99 -1.67 13.18
CA LYS A 21 11.97 -2.09 14.13
C LYS A 21 10.83 -1.07 14.12
N VAL A 22 9.62 -1.55 13.86
CA VAL A 22 8.40 -0.74 13.93
C VAL A 22 7.80 -0.84 15.31
N LYS A 23 7.33 0.29 15.85
CA LYS A 23 6.72 0.39 17.17
C LYS A 23 5.27 -0.09 17.12
N PRO A 24 4.85 -1.05 17.97
CA PRO A 24 3.46 -1.43 18.10
C PRO A 24 2.57 -0.23 18.48
N GLY A 25 1.34 -0.20 17.98
CA GLY A 25 0.37 0.86 18.28
C GLY A 25 0.60 2.20 17.57
N VAL A 26 1.60 2.29 16.69
CA VAL A 26 1.89 3.50 15.90
C VAL A 26 1.68 3.19 14.43
N TRP A 27 0.84 3.99 13.76
CA TRP A 27 0.65 3.90 12.32
C TRP A 27 1.98 4.11 11.60
N THR A 28 2.29 3.20 10.68
CA THR A 28 3.54 3.19 9.93
C THR A 28 3.22 2.93 8.48
N HIS A 29 3.70 3.80 7.60
CA HIS A 29 3.54 3.62 6.16
C HIS A 29 4.60 2.66 5.64
N ILE A 30 4.20 1.64 4.88
CA ILE A 30 5.09 0.60 4.35
C ILE A 30 4.89 0.52 2.85
N THR A 31 5.98 0.48 2.09
CA THR A 31 5.92 0.33 0.64
C THR A 31 6.94 -0.68 0.15
N GLY A 32 6.48 -1.68 -0.61
CA GLY A 32 7.33 -2.55 -1.39
C GLY A 32 7.31 -2.14 -2.86
N ILE A 33 8.49 -1.91 -3.45
CA ILE A 33 8.65 -1.62 -4.88
C ILE A 33 9.50 -2.73 -5.49
N TYR A 34 9.04 -3.27 -6.62
CA TYR A 34 9.76 -4.26 -7.40
C TYR A 34 10.05 -3.75 -8.80
N ASP A 35 11.34 -3.66 -9.16
CA ASP A 35 11.80 -3.10 -10.44
C ASP A 35 12.29 -4.19 -11.44
N SER A 36 11.89 -5.44 -11.24
CA SER A 36 12.36 -6.64 -11.98
C SER A 36 13.81 -7.08 -11.68
N LYS A 37 14.59 -6.28 -10.94
CA LYS A 37 15.97 -6.59 -10.56
C LYS A 37 16.18 -6.62 -9.05
N LYS A 38 15.39 -5.85 -8.31
CA LYS A 38 15.51 -5.62 -6.87
C LYS A 38 14.12 -5.42 -6.26
N ILE A 39 13.99 -5.86 -5.01
CA ILE A 39 12.89 -5.48 -4.13
C ILE A 39 13.40 -4.38 -3.20
N HIS A 40 12.72 -3.25 -3.21
CA HIS A 40 12.94 -2.14 -2.30
C HIS A 40 11.82 -2.11 -1.27
N LEU A 41 12.18 -2.01 0.01
CA LEU A 41 11.24 -1.84 1.11
C LEU A 41 11.47 -0.47 1.76
N TYR A 42 10.41 0.32 1.82
CA TYR A 42 10.40 1.64 2.44
C TYR A 42 9.53 1.63 3.69
N ILE A 43 9.99 2.31 4.75
CA ILE A 43 9.25 2.50 5.99
C ILE A 43 9.20 4.00 6.27
N ASN A 44 7.99 4.56 6.32
CA ASN A 44 7.74 6.00 6.41
C ASN A 44 8.49 6.79 5.31
N GLY A 45 8.54 6.25 4.10
CA GLY A 45 9.16 6.91 2.93
C GLY A 45 10.68 6.80 2.86
N GLU A 46 11.34 6.25 3.87
CA GLU A 46 12.78 5.99 3.89
C GLU A 46 13.08 4.57 3.44
N LEU A 47 14.09 4.39 2.60
CA LEU A 47 14.55 3.06 2.17
C LEU A 47 15.14 2.30 3.36
N ASP A 48 14.54 1.17 3.72
CA ASP A 48 15.04 0.28 4.77
C ASP A 48 15.88 -0.86 4.20
N VAL A 49 15.40 -1.48 3.11
CA VAL A 49 16.08 -2.63 2.48
C VAL A 49 16.00 -2.54 0.97
N SER A 50 17.11 -2.90 0.32
CA SER A 50 17.20 -3.18 -1.11
C SER A 50 17.82 -4.56 -1.27
N SER A 51 17.06 -5.50 -1.83
CA SER A 51 17.49 -6.89 -2.01
C SER A 51 17.55 -7.25 -3.48
N PRO A 52 18.69 -7.76 -3.99
CA PRO A 52 18.81 -8.19 -5.37
C PRO A 52 17.89 -9.37 -5.61
N LYS A 53 17.05 -9.23 -6.63
CA LYS A 53 16.02 -10.19 -6.95
C LYS A 53 15.53 -10.06 -8.38
N GLU A 54 16.08 -10.92 -9.21
CA GLU A 54 15.74 -10.98 -10.64
C GLU A 54 14.60 -11.97 -10.89
N GLY A 55 13.76 -11.66 -11.87
CA GLY A 55 12.66 -12.52 -12.31
C GLY A 55 11.46 -11.73 -12.81
N LYS A 56 10.40 -12.44 -13.17
CA LYS A 56 9.12 -11.85 -13.55
C LYS A 56 8.06 -12.21 -12.51
N VAL A 57 7.19 -11.25 -12.22
CA VAL A 57 6.00 -11.47 -11.37
C VAL A 57 5.04 -12.30 -12.20
N THR A 58 4.94 -13.59 -11.90
CA THR A 58 4.05 -14.51 -12.60
C THR A 58 2.66 -14.46 -11.99
N GLN A 59 1.64 -14.34 -12.84
CA GLN A 59 0.26 -14.48 -12.39
C GLN A 59 0.02 -15.94 -12.01
N VAL A 60 -0.44 -16.16 -10.79
CA VAL A 60 -0.85 -17.47 -10.29
C VAL A 60 -2.34 -17.43 -9.99
N ALA A 61 -3.04 -18.56 -10.17
CA ALA A 61 -4.46 -18.69 -9.86
C ALA A 61 -4.71 -18.82 -8.35
N VAL A 62 -4.14 -17.90 -7.56
CA VAL A 62 -4.29 -17.84 -6.11
C VAL A 62 -4.82 -16.46 -5.74
N PRO A 63 -5.82 -16.36 -4.84
CA PRO A 63 -6.28 -15.07 -4.35
C PRO A 63 -5.17 -14.25 -3.69
N LEU A 64 -5.22 -12.93 -3.88
CA LEU A 64 -4.36 -12.00 -3.14
C LEU A 64 -4.75 -12.03 -1.66
N GLY A 65 -3.82 -12.42 -0.80
CA GLY A 65 -3.98 -12.36 0.65
C GLY A 65 -3.27 -11.14 1.24
N LEU A 66 -3.96 -10.41 2.12
CA LEU A 66 -3.37 -9.34 2.93
C LEU A 66 -3.27 -9.82 4.39
N GLY A 67 -2.17 -9.49 5.06
CA GLY A 67 -1.99 -9.82 6.47
C GLY A 67 -1.81 -11.31 6.77
N LYS A 68 -1.49 -12.14 5.78
CA LYS A 68 -1.22 -13.57 5.99
C LYS A 68 -0.03 -14.03 5.14
N TYR A 69 0.91 -14.74 5.76
CA TYR A 69 2.03 -15.35 5.05
C TYR A 69 2.41 -16.69 5.71
N GLY A 70 2.28 -17.80 4.97
CA GLY A 70 2.51 -19.14 5.55
C GLY A 70 1.59 -19.41 6.74
N GLY A 71 2.18 -19.70 7.90
CA GLY A 71 1.46 -19.85 9.18
C GLY A 71 1.29 -18.56 9.98
N GLU A 72 1.89 -17.45 9.53
CA GLU A 72 1.85 -16.16 10.22
C GLU A 72 0.61 -15.36 9.81
N THR A 73 -0.08 -14.78 10.80
CA THR A 73 -1.23 -13.89 10.61
C THR A 73 -0.93 -12.56 11.27
N TYR A 74 -1.14 -11.48 10.54
CA TYR A 74 -1.02 -10.11 11.04
C TYR A 74 -2.22 -9.78 11.93
N VAL A 75 -1.94 -9.16 13.07
CA VAL A 75 -2.95 -8.70 14.03
C VAL A 75 -2.72 -7.21 14.25
N GLY A 76 -3.60 -6.38 13.70
CA GLY A 76 -3.50 -4.92 13.75
C GLY A 76 -4.42 -4.24 12.73
N GLY A 77 -4.36 -2.91 12.66
CA GLY A 77 -5.06 -2.13 11.64
C GLY A 77 -4.28 -2.07 10.33
N MET A 78 -4.98 -2.24 9.21
CA MET A 78 -4.49 -1.91 7.88
C MET A 78 -5.42 -0.85 7.30
N ASP A 79 -4.85 0.17 6.70
CA ASP A 79 -5.62 1.23 6.06
C ASP A 79 -4.90 1.69 4.79
N GLU A 80 -5.68 2.19 3.83
CA GLU A 80 -5.22 2.77 2.56
C GLU A 80 -4.27 1.87 1.77
N VAL A 81 -4.77 0.69 1.38
CA VAL A 81 -3.99 -0.30 0.64
C VAL A 81 -4.07 -0.05 -0.87
N PHE A 82 -2.94 0.32 -1.47
CA PHE A 82 -2.79 0.48 -2.91
C PHE A 82 -1.93 -0.63 -3.53
N LEU A 83 -2.28 -1.03 -4.75
CA LEU A 83 -1.52 -1.98 -5.55
C LEU A 83 -1.30 -1.42 -6.96
N TYR A 84 -0.05 -1.44 -7.40
CA TYR A 84 0.35 -0.94 -8.72
C TYR A 84 0.93 -2.06 -9.56
N ASN A 85 0.67 -2.01 -10.87
CA ASN A 85 1.26 -2.91 -11.87
C ASN A 85 2.62 -2.42 -12.40
N ARG A 86 3.21 -1.40 -11.76
CA ARG A 86 4.50 -0.80 -12.12
C ARG A 86 5.30 -0.45 -10.87
N ALA A 87 6.62 -0.33 -11.04
CA ALA A 87 7.46 0.29 -10.02
C ALA A 87 7.11 1.78 -9.89
N LEU A 88 6.95 2.24 -8.64
CA LEU A 88 6.79 3.65 -8.33
C LEU A 88 8.16 4.32 -8.21
N SER A 89 8.24 5.61 -8.55
CA SER A 89 9.41 6.43 -8.20
C SER A 89 9.38 6.84 -6.73
N VAL A 90 10.53 7.25 -6.18
CA VAL A 90 10.61 7.73 -4.79
C VAL A 90 9.80 9.02 -4.61
N ASP A 91 9.73 9.88 -5.63
CA ASP A 91 8.97 11.13 -5.55
C ASP A 91 7.46 10.88 -5.62
N GLU A 92 7.02 9.91 -6.43
CA GLU A 92 5.63 9.44 -6.44
C GLU A 92 5.24 8.86 -5.08
N LEU A 93 6.10 8.01 -4.50
CA LEU A 93 5.89 7.46 -3.16
C LEU A 93 5.70 8.56 -2.12
N LYS A 94 6.60 9.56 -2.09
CA LYS A 94 6.50 10.70 -1.16
C LYS A 94 5.25 11.53 -1.39
N THR A 95 4.77 11.61 -2.62
CA THR A 95 3.55 12.33 -2.96
C THR A 95 2.33 11.58 -2.45
N ILE A 96 2.25 10.26 -2.71
CA ILE A 96 1.16 9.39 -2.24
C ILE A 96 1.05 9.40 -0.71
N MET A 97 2.19 9.40 -0.01
CA MET A 97 2.22 9.49 1.45
C MET A 97 1.61 10.78 2.01
N LYS A 98 1.64 11.87 1.24
CA LYS A 98 1.10 13.17 1.64
C LYS A 98 -0.35 13.36 1.19
N SER A 99 -0.72 12.78 0.05
CA SER A 99 -2.07 12.82 -0.49
C SER A 99 -2.39 11.59 -1.33
N PHE A 100 -3.57 11.01 -1.08
CA PHE A 100 -4.10 9.90 -1.86
C PHE A 100 -4.70 10.32 -3.20
N ASP A 101 -4.85 11.62 -3.48
CA ASP A 101 -5.40 12.09 -4.76
C ASP A 101 -4.61 11.59 -5.96
N VAL A 102 -3.30 11.42 -5.79
CA VAL A 102 -2.38 10.95 -6.85
C VAL A 102 -2.40 9.43 -6.95
N ALA A 103 -2.82 8.72 -5.91
CA ALA A 103 -3.00 7.28 -5.93
C ALA A 103 -4.30 6.86 -6.64
N LEU A 104 -5.30 7.74 -6.63
CA LEU A 104 -6.59 7.51 -7.24
C LEU A 104 -6.63 8.10 -8.65
N THR A 105 -7.07 7.32 -9.64
CA THR A 105 -7.36 7.82 -11.00
C THR A 105 -8.48 8.87 -11.01
N VAL A 106 -9.24 8.95 -9.91
CA VAL A 106 -10.38 9.85 -9.76
C VAL A 106 -10.22 10.68 -8.51
N SER A 107 -9.96 11.97 -8.68
CA SER A 107 -10.07 12.96 -7.61
C SER A 107 -11.53 13.04 -7.16
N SER A 108 -11.81 12.83 -5.89
CA SER A 108 -13.14 13.09 -5.31
C SER A 108 -13.39 14.58 -5.10
N ARG A 109 -12.34 15.41 -5.18
CA ARG A 109 -12.40 16.85 -4.90
C ARG A 109 -13.33 17.60 -5.87
N ASP A 110 -13.55 17.05 -7.06
CA ASP A 110 -14.47 17.58 -8.09
C ASP A 110 -15.62 16.63 -8.44
N LYS A 111 -15.75 15.51 -7.71
CA LYS A 111 -16.86 14.59 -7.88
C LYS A 111 -17.82 14.83 -6.72
N LEU A 112 -19.04 15.26 -7.05
CA LEU A 112 -20.16 15.27 -6.13
C LEU A 112 -20.37 13.85 -5.60
N ALA A 113 -19.68 13.52 -4.50
CA ALA A 113 -20.07 12.40 -3.67
C ALA A 113 -21.45 12.79 -3.14
N THR A 114 -22.47 12.13 -3.69
CA THR A 114 -23.86 12.31 -3.29
C THR A 114 -24.00 11.82 -1.85
N CYS A 115 -23.67 12.67 -0.88
CA CYS A 115 -24.07 12.46 0.50
C CYS A 115 -25.56 12.84 0.56
N TRP A 116 -26.43 11.82 0.55
CA TRP A 116 -27.82 11.98 0.95
C TRP A 116 -27.86 12.42 2.42
N ALA A 117 -27.99 13.72 2.68
CA ALA A 117 -28.53 14.41 3.88
C ALA A 117 -27.91 15.82 3.94
N SER A 118 -28.61 16.93 4.16
CA SER A 118 -29.94 17.20 4.71
C SER A 118 -30.50 18.46 4.03
N LEU A 119 -31.69 18.38 3.43
CA LEU A 119 -32.40 19.54 2.89
C LEU A 119 -33.62 19.83 3.78
N LYS A 120 -33.38 20.60 4.84
CA LYS A 120 -34.37 21.51 5.42
C LYS A 120 -33.65 22.70 6.03
N GLN A 121 -33.39 23.71 5.20
CA GLN A 121 -33.29 25.06 5.73
C GLN A 121 -34.72 25.61 5.79
N ILE A 122 -35.17 25.83 7.02
CA ILE A 122 -36.39 26.55 7.37
C ILE A 122 -36.22 27.99 6.87
N ASP A 123 -36.94 28.36 5.83
CA ASP A 123 -37.15 29.77 5.52
C ASP A 123 -38.11 30.34 6.56
N ARG A 124 -37.50 30.95 7.58
CA ARG A 124 -38.17 31.89 8.47
C ARG A 124 -38.12 33.28 7.81
N ILE A 125 -39.30 33.90 7.73
CA ILE A 125 -39.59 35.35 7.57
C ILE A 125 -39.68 35.85 6.11
N PHE A 126 -40.89 36.10 5.60
CA PHE A 126 -41.65 37.36 5.83
C PHE A 126 -43.14 37.05 6.04
#